data_AF-A0A392RUJ2-F1
#
_entry.id   AF-A0A392RUJ2-F1
#
_cell.length_a   1.000
_cell.length_b   1.000
_cell.length_c   1.000
_cell.angle_alpha   90.00
_cell.angle_beta   90.00
_cell.angle_gamma   90.00
#
_symmetry.space_group_name_H-M   'P 1'
#
loop_
_entity.id
_entity.type
_entity.pdbx_description
1 polymer ?
#
loop_
_entity_poly.entity_id
_entity_poly.type
_entity_poly.pdbx_seq_one_letter_code
_entity_poly.pdbx_strand_id
1 'polypeptide(L)' 'MFASVTGEDGEQVHEPYVPSDSLVIAPVPPGAPMETVMASLVNAINRQRDFIR' A
#
# COMPACT_ATOMS: atom_id res chain seq x y z
N MET A 1 13.69 -12.13 26.49
CA MET A 1 13.60 -10.78 25.85
C MET A 1 15.02 -10.28 25.77
N PHE A 2 15.67 -10.07 24.63
CA PHE A 2 15.25 -9.70 23.27
C PHE A 2 15.78 -10.73 22.26
N ALA A 3 15.00 -11.09 21.24
CA ALA A 3 15.48 -11.97 20.18
C ALA A 3 16.39 -11.17 19.24
N SER A 4 17.67 -11.54 19.18
CA SER A 4 18.65 -11.03 18.24
C SER A 4 18.39 -11.64 16.86
N VAL A 5 18.16 -10.81 15.83
CA VAL A 5 18.20 -11.23 14.43
C VAL A 5 19.64 -11.12 13.96
N THR A 6 20.38 -12.21 14.12
CA THR A 6 21.57 -12.50 13.32
C THR A 6 21.09 -13.19 12.05
N GLY A 7 21.51 -12.69 10.89
CA GLY A 7 21.21 -13.24 9.57
C GLY A 7 21.73 -12.25 8.54
N GLU A 8 23.04 -12.19 8.38
CA GLU A 8 23.75 -12.88 7.30
C GLU A 8 23.57 -12.13 5.97
N ASP A 9 24.71 -11.63 5.51
CA ASP A 9 25.08 -10.86 4.33
C ASP A 9 24.78 -11.58 2.99
N GLY A 10 23.64 -12.24 2.91
CA GLY A 10 23.03 -12.66 1.66
C GLY A 10 22.39 -11.45 0.97
N GLU A 11 22.69 -11.28 -0.30
CA GLU A 11 21.97 -10.37 -1.19
C GLU A 11 20.46 -10.50 -1.00
N GLN A 12 19.85 -9.60 -0.23
CA GLN A 12 18.42 -9.58 -0.05
C GLN A 12 17.81 -9.14 -1.38
N VAL A 13 17.45 -10.13 -2.21
CA VAL A 13 16.72 -9.90 -3.44
C VAL A 13 15.38 -9.31 -3.06
N HIS A 14 15.25 -7.99 -3.21
CA HIS A 14 14.02 -7.28 -2.92
C HIS A 14 13.03 -7.60 -4.04
N GLU A 15 12.22 -8.63 -3.84
CA GLU A 15 11.08 -8.91 -4.71
C GLU A 15 10.19 -7.65 -4.78
N PRO A 16 9.69 -7.27 -5.97
CA PRO A 16 8.73 -6.19 -6.08
C PRO A 16 7.48 -6.50 -5.24
N TYR A 17 7.08 -5.57 -4.37
CA TYR A 17 5.82 -5.70 -3.65
C TYR A 17 4.66 -5.72 -4.67
N VAL A 18 3.95 -6.84 -4.74
CA VAL A 18 2.70 -6.96 -5.50
C VAL A 18 1.55 -6.76 -4.50
N PRO A 19 0.77 -5.68 -4.59
CA PRO A 19 -0.39 -5.49 -3.72
C PRO A 19 -1.38 -6.64 -3.93
N SER A 20 -1.90 -7.21 -2.84
CA SER A 20 -3.05 -8.13 -2.95
C SER A 20 -4.25 -7.39 -3.56
N ASP A 21 -4.96 -8.04 -4.49
CA ASP A 21 -6.00 -7.48 -5.38
C ASP A 21 -7.17 -6.74 -4.71
N SER A 22 -7.21 -6.68 -3.37
CA SER A 22 -8.36 -6.18 -2.61
C SER A 22 -8.44 -4.66 -2.51
N LEU A 23 -7.41 -3.93 -2.96
CA LEU A 23 -7.38 -2.46 -2.95
C LEU A 23 -7.20 -1.91 -4.37
N VAL A 24 -8.26 -2.04 -5.17
CA VAL A 24 -8.35 -1.34 -6.45
C VAL A 24 -8.57 0.14 -6.16
N ILE A 25 -7.49 0.87 -5.94
CA ILE A 25 -7.51 2.34 -5.91
C ILE A 25 -7.78 2.79 -7.34
N ALA A 26 -8.81 3.62 -7.53
CA ALA A 26 -9.07 4.21 -8.83
C ALA A 26 -7.83 5.04 -9.26
N PRO A 27 -7.27 4.81 -10.46
CA PRO A 27 -6.09 5.53 -10.90
C PRO A 27 -6.39 7.02 -11.01
N VAL A 28 -5.56 7.84 -10.37
CA VAL A 28 -5.65 9.30 -10.45
C VAL A 28 -4.80 9.77 -11.65
N PRO A 29 -5.34 10.60 -12.56
CA PRO A 29 -4.57 11.10 -13.69
C PRO A 29 -3.32 11.88 -13.25
N PRO A 30 -2.19 11.77 -13.97
CA PRO A 30 -1.04 12.64 -13.74
C PRO A 30 -1.42 14.11 -13.89
N GLY A 31 -1.03 14.94 -12.92
CA GLY A 31 -1.38 16.37 -12.91
C GLY A 31 -2.79 16.69 -12.41
N ALA A 32 -3.52 15.70 -11.88
CA ALA A 32 -4.78 15.95 -11.17
C ALA A 32 -4.58 16.91 -9.99
N PRO A 33 -5.56 17.78 -9.69
CA PRO A 33 -5.46 18.68 -8.56
C PRO A 33 -5.42 17.90 -7.24
N MET A 34 -4.78 18.48 -6.22
CA MET A 34 -4.60 17.84 -4.91
C MET A 34 -5.92 17.37 -4.29
N GLU A 35 -7.01 18.11 -4.50
CA GLU A 35 -8.37 17.72 -4.06
C GLU A 35 -8.81 16.36 -4.64
N THR A 36 -8.56 16.12 -5.93
CA THR A 36 -8.87 14.85 -6.58
C THR A 36 -8.03 13.70 -6.02
N VAL A 37 -6.75 13.96 -5.71
CA VAL A 37 -5.86 12.98 -5.09
C VAL A 37 -6.39 12.59 -3.70
N MET A 38 -6.73 13.59 -2.88
CA MET A 38 -7.26 13.39 -1.53
C MET A 38 -8.61 12.68 -1.54
N ALA A 39 -9.54 13.08 -2.42
CA ALA A 39 -10.85 12.45 -2.54
C ALA A 39 -10.74 10.96 -2.93
N SER A 40 -9.85 10.65 -3.88
CA SER A 40 -9.62 9.27 -4.33
C SER A 40 -9.04 8.40 -3.21
N LEU A 41 -8.11 8.96 -2.42
CA LEU A 41 -7.52 8.28 -1.27
C LEU A 41 -8.55 7.99 -0.17
N VAL A 42 -9.34 8.99 0.23
CA VAL A 42 -10.37 8.82 1.26
C VAL A 42 -11.42 7.78 0.83
N ASN A 43 -11.84 7.81 -0.44
CA ASN A 43 -12.75 6.82 -0.99
C ASN A 43 -12.16 5.40 -0.97
N ALA A 44 -10.89 5.24 -1.31
CA ALA A 44 -10.21 3.94 -1.26
C ALA A 44 -10.14 3.38 0.18
N ILE A 45 -9.79 4.21 1.15
CA ILE A 45 -9.72 3.81 2.57
C ILE A 45 -11.09 3.42 3.12
N ASN A 46 -12.14 4.17 2.77
CA ASN A 46 -13.50 3.85 3.23
C ASN A 46 -13.96 2.49 2.69
N ARG A 47 -13.69 2.19 1.42
CA ARG A 47 -13.94 0.87 0.81
C ARG A 47 -13.16 -0.24 1.51
N GLN A 48 -11.91 0.02 1.92
CA GLN A 48 -11.11 -0.93 2.68
C GLN A 48 -11.69 -1.19 4.06
N ARG A 49 -12.20 -0.15 4.73
CA ARG A 49 -12.84 -0.27 6.03
C ARG A 49 -14.09 -1.15 5.97
N ASP A 50 -14.88 -1.05 4.90
CA ASP A 50 -16.05 -1.90 4.69
C ASP A 50 -15.69 -3.38 4.53
N PHE A 51 -14.49 -3.70 4.05
CA PHE A 51 -13.99 -5.07 3.95
C PHE A 51 -13.53 -5.66 5.31
N ILE A 52 -13.21 -4.81 6.29
CA ILE A 52 -12.67 -5.21 7.61
C ILE A 52 -13.78 -5.30 8.68
N ARG A 53 -15.00 -4.85 8.38
CA ARG A 53 -16.13 -4.80 9.33
C ARG A 53 -17.07 -6.00 9.19
#